data_AF-A0A5D0GDE9-F1
#
_entry.id   AF-A0A5D0GDE9-F1
#
_cell.length_a   1.000
_cell.length_b   1.000
_cell.length_c   1.000
_cell.angle_alpha   90.00
_cell.angle_beta   90.00
_cell.angle_gamma   90.00
#
_symmetry.space_group_name_H-M   'P 1'
#
loop_
_entity.id
_entity.type
_entity.pdbx_description
1 polymer ?
#
loop_
_entity_poly.entity_id
_entity_poly.type
_entity_poly.pdbx_seq_one_letter_code
_entity_poly.pdbx_strand_id
1 'polypeptide(L)'
;MKYFTLIFFLTISNCESKKEMITDDELASILNNSIIKYHQTKEDKYLDSAYFKLKQNKSYNDSELTNPNLQLTITLLMNLKEYDELEKLLTNTKYLNEYNRINTLNITKYMKLKDTDKSKADSYIKDNLTIINDSLNKKPKDSLMYADYFSMRMFLVGKENTLNEIDSMESSQHEYSKVFYKILQESIESFPDEMLSKQ
;
A
#
# COMPACT_ATOMS: atom_id res chain seq x y z
N MET A 1 -4.04 7.76 -76.71
CA MET A 1 -3.11 8.34 -75.74
C MET A 1 -3.23 7.54 -74.45
N LYS A 2 -2.08 7.04 -73.97
CA LYS A 2 -1.90 6.38 -72.66
C LYS A 2 -2.03 7.42 -71.53
N TYR A 3 -1.89 6.94 -70.29
CA TYR A 3 -1.69 7.67 -69.03
C TYR A 3 -3.00 8.01 -68.28
N PHE A 4 -3.17 7.69 -67.00
CA PHE A 4 -2.32 7.00 -66.02
C PHE A 4 -3.23 6.65 -64.84
N THR A 5 -3.30 5.38 -64.44
CA THR A 5 -3.98 4.96 -63.21
C THR A 5 -3.10 5.35 -62.02
N LEU A 6 -3.50 6.35 -61.24
CA LEU A 6 -2.82 6.66 -59.97
C LEU A 6 -3.53 5.89 -58.85
N ILE A 7 -3.03 4.70 -58.54
CA ILE A 7 -3.42 3.95 -57.34
C ILE A 7 -2.66 4.58 -56.17
N PHE A 8 -3.39 5.26 -55.30
CA PHE A 8 -2.87 5.84 -54.07
C PHE A 8 -2.70 4.72 -53.03
N PHE A 9 -1.51 4.10 -53.00
CA PHE A 9 -1.12 3.23 -51.90
C PHE A 9 -0.87 4.12 -50.66
N LEU A 10 -1.91 4.32 -49.85
CA LEU A 10 -1.75 4.73 -48.46
C LEU A 10 -1.12 3.56 -47.72
N THR A 11 0.22 3.52 -47.69
CA THR A 11 0.92 2.79 -46.65
C THR A 11 0.64 3.54 -45.36
N ILE A 12 -0.39 3.08 -44.63
CA ILE A 12 -0.50 3.36 -43.20
C ILE A 12 0.71 2.65 -42.60
N SER A 13 1.82 3.36 -42.49
CA SER A 13 2.94 2.96 -41.66
C SER A 13 2.38 2.90 -40.24
N ASN A 14 1.91 1.72 -39.84
CA ASN A 14 1.69 1.39 -38.44
C ASN A 14 3.07 1.47 -37.79
N CYS A 15 3.43 2.67 -37.34
CA CYS A 15 4.52 2.84 -36.40
C CYS A 15 3.99 2.30 -35.08
N GLU A 16 3.91 0.97 -34.97
CA GLU A 16 3.95 0.31 -33.69
C GLU A 16 5.34 0.63 -33.15
N SER A 17 5.48 1.80 -32.51
CA SER A 17 6.59 2.04 -31.62
C SER A 17 6.55 0.88 -30.64
N LYS A 18 7.51 -0.05 -30.73
CA LYS A 18 7.67 -1.10 -29.72
C LYS A 18 7.68 -0.36 -28.39
N LYS A 19 6.63 -0.55 -27.58
CA LYS A 19 6.60 -0.04 -26.21
C LYS A 19 7.83 -0.61 -25.54
N GLU A 20 8.82 0.24 -25.30
CA GLU A 20 10.02 -0.16 -24.61
C GLU A 20 9.58 -0.66 -23.23
N MET A 21 9.85 -1.93 -22.95
CA MET A 21 9.46 -2.53 -21.68
C MET A 21 10.30 -1.90 -20.58
N ILE A 22 9.63 -1.33 -19.59
CA ILE A 22 10.29 -0.70 -18.44
C ILE A 22 10.87 -1.79 -17.56
N THR A 23 12.16 -1.66 -17.24
CA THR A 23 12.86 -2.56 -16.33
C THR A 23 12.38 -2.38 -14.88
N ASP A 24 12.65 -3.36 -14.00
CA ASP A 24 12.22 -3.27 -12.61
C ASP A 24 12.89 -2.10 -11.85
N ASP A 25 14.16 -1.79 -12.16
CA ASP A 25 14.90 -0.69 -11.54
C ASP A 25 14.39 0.69 -12.00
N GLU A 26 14.10 0.84 -13.30
CA GLU A 26 13.48 2.05 -13.83
C GLU A 26 12.09 2.26 -13.23
N LEU A 27 11.32 1.18 -13.10
CA LEU A 27 10.01 1.23 -12.47
C LEU A 27 10.12 1.68 -11.01
N ALA A 28 11.05 1.11 -10.21
CA ALA A 28 11.23 1.48 -8.81
C ALA A 28 11.45 2.99 -8.64
N SER A 29 12.33 3.56 -9.46
CA SER A 29 12.62 5.01 -9.46
C SER A 29 11.37 5.84 -9.83
N ILE A 30 10.62 5.42 -10.86
CA ILE A 30 9.40 6.09 -11.28
C ILE A 30 8.34 6.07 -10.17
N LEU A 31 8.09 4.90 -9.58
CA LEU A 31 7.09 4.73 -8.54
C LEU A 31 7.44 5.59 -7.31
N ASN A 32 8.67 5.47 -6.82
CA ASN A 32 9.13 6.20 -5.64
C ASN A 32 9.02 7.73 -5.83
N ASN A 33 9.54 8.26 -6.94
CA ASN A 33 9.50 9.69 -7.23
C ASN A 33 8.07 10.22 -7.36
N SER A 34 7.17 9.41 -7.93
CA SER A 34 5.79 9.82 -8.14
C SER A 34 4.99 9.80 -6.84
N ILE A 35 5.18 8.78 -6.00
CA ILE A 35 4.58 8.70 -4.66
C ILE A 35 5.04 9.88 -3.79
N ILE A 36 6.34 10.20 -3.78
CA ILE A 36 6.88 11.36 -3.06
C ILE A 36 6.23 12.66 -3.55
N LYS A 37 6.17 12.87 -4.88
CA LYS A 37 5.54 14.07 -5.45
C LYS A 37 4.06 14.16 -5.11
N TYR A 38 3.33 13.04 -5.12
CA TYR A 38 1.94 13.01 -4.69
C TYR A 38 1.81 13.43 -3.23
N HIS A 39 2.62 12.91 -2.31
CA HIS A 39 2.53 13.32 -0.90
C HIS A 39 2.94 14.79 -0.67
N GLN A 40 3.81 15.35 -1.51
CA GLN A 40 4.22 16.76 -1.45
C GLN A 40 3.17 17.73 -2.03
N THR A 41 2.48 17.34 -3.10
CA THR A 41 1.62 18.25 -3.89
C THR A 41 0.14 17.93 -3.79
N LYS A 42 -0.21 16.69 -3.40
CA LYS A 42 -1.55 16.12 -3.43
C LYS A 42 -2.20 16.10 -4.83
N GLU A 43 -1.38 16.08 -5.89
CA GLU A 43 -1.87 16.00 -7.28
C GLU A 43 -1.90 14.55 -7.80
N ASP A 44 -3.10 14.04 -8.10
CA ASP A 44 -3.35 12.65 -8.54
C ASP A 44 -2.60 12.26 -9.83
N LYS A 45 -2.31 13.24 -10.70
CA LYS A 45 -1.59 13.02 -11.98
C LYS A 45 -0.26 12.28 -11.80
N TYR A 46 0.40 12.44 -10.65
CA TYR A 46 1.64 11.74 -10.34
C TYR A 46 1.39 10.24 -10.12
N LEU A 47 0.33 9.88 -9.40
CA LEU A 47 -0.06 8.49 -9.20
C LEU A 47 -0.57 7.85 -10.51
N ASP A 48 -1.39 8.57 -11.28
CA ASP A 48 -1.91 8.10 -12.57
C ASP A 48 -0.78 7.77 -13.55
N SER A 49 0.21 8.67 -13.64
CA SER A 49 1.40 8.45 -14.48
C SER A 49 2.21 7.25 -14.00
N ALA A 50 2.37 7.08 -12.69
CA ALA A 50 3.09 5.94 -12.12
C ALA A 50 2.37 4.62 -12.39
N TYR A 51 1.05 4.59 -12.28
CA TYR A 51 0.22 3.42 -12.55
C TYR A 51 0.26 3.02 -14.02
N PHE A 52 0.22 4.00 -14.94
CA PHE A 52 0.41 3.73 -16.36
C PHE A 52 1.77 3.07 -16.65
N LYS A 53 2.83 3.46 -15.93
CA LYS A 53 4.17 2.88 -16.05
C LYS A 53 4.25 1.48 -15.41
N LEU A 54 3.59 1.27 -14.27
CA LEU A 54 3.44 -0.04 -13.64
C LEU A 54 2.81 -1.06 -14.61
N LYS A 55 1.73 -0.68 -15.30
CA LYS A 55 1.06 -1.53 -16.31
C LYS A 55 1.90 -1.83 -17.55
N GLN A 56 3.01 -1.13 -17.77
CA GLN A 56 3.95 -1.40 -18.87
C GLN A 56 5.07 -2.35 -18.47
N ASN A 57 5.26 -2.59 -17.18
CA ASN A 57 6.27 -3.51 -16.69
C ASN A 57 5.82 -4.97 -16.88
N LYS A 58 6.70 -5.78 -17.45
CA LYS A 58 6.41 -7.18 -17.76
C LYS A 58 6.20 -8.01 -16.49
N SER A 59 7.09 -7.86 -15.52
CA SER A 59 7.06 -8.58 -14.24
C SER A 59 5.73 -8.40 -13.51
N TYR A 60 5.19 -7.19 -13.51
CA TYR A 60 3.87 -6.88 -12.96
C TYR A 60 2.72 -7.56 -13.71
N ASN A 61 2.74 -7.51 -15.05
CA ASN A 61 1.69 -8.07 -15.89
C ASN A 61 1.61 -9.60 -15.83
N ASP A 62 2.73 -10.25 -15.55
CA ASP A 62 2.77 -11.70 -15.29
C ASP A 62 2.13 -12.08 -13.93
N SER A 63 1.41 -11.13 -13.30
CA SER A 63 0.58 -11.26 -12.09
C SER A 63 1.36 -11.45 -10.79
N GLU A 64 2.62 -11.03 -10.77
CA GLU A 64 3.49 -11.18 -9.63
C GLU A 64 3.87 -9.81 -9.07
N LEU A 65 3.54 -9.57 -7.80
CA LEU A 65 4.25 -8.59 -6.99
C LEU A 65 5.70 -9.07 -6.88
N THR A 66 6.55 -8.70 -7.83
CA THR A 66 7.96 -9.06 -7.77
C THR A 66 8.65 -8.28 -6.65
N ASN A 67 9.61 -8.93 -6.01
CA ASN A 67 10.33 -8.40 -4.87
C ASN A 67 10.85 -6.94 -5.03
N PRO A 68 11.46 -6.53 -6.15
CA PRO A 68 12.08 -5.19 -6.23
C PRO A 68 11.07 -4.04 -6.12
N ASN A 69 9.82 -4.24 -6.55
CA ASN A 69 8.81 -3.18 -6.61
C ASN A 69 7.62 -3.41 -5.68
N LEU A 70 7.68 -4.43 -4.83
CA LEU A 70 6.54 -4.91 -4.06
C LEU A 70 5.94 -3.80 -3.18
N GLN A 71 6.75 -3.15 -2.34
CA GLN A 71 6.27 -2.14 -1.40
C GLN A 71 5.78 -0.87 -2.12
N LEU A 72 6.47 -0.48 -3.19
CA LEU A 72 6.10 0.68 -4.01
C LEU A 72 4.78 0.44 -4.76
N THR A 73 4.57 -0.79 -5.24
CA THR A 73 3.33 -1.20 -5.90
C THR A 73 2.17 -1.20 -4.91
N ILE A 74 2.34 -1.79 -3.73
CA ILE A 74 1.33 -1.76 -2.65
C ILE A 74 0.99 -0.31 -2.31
N THR A 75 2.00 0.53 -2.09
CA THR A 75 1.81 1.95 -1.74
C THR A 75 1.06 2.71 -2.82
N LEU A 76 1.43 2.52 -4.10
CA LEU A 76 0.75 3.14 -5.23
C LEU A 76 -0.72 2.74 -5.30
N LEU A 77 -1.01 1.44 -5.27
CA LEU A 77 -2.39 0.93 -5.38
C LEU A 77 -3.26 1.35 -4.18
N MET A 78 -2.67 1.40 -2.98
CA MET A 78 -3.36 1.92 -1.78
C MET A 78 -3.76 3.38 -1.93
N ASN A 79 -2.86 4.24 -2.43
CA ASN A 79 -3.14 5.66 -2.63
C ASN A 79 -4.15 5.90 -3.78
N LEU A 80 -4.10 5.08 -4.83
CA LEU A 80 -5.09 5.10 -5.93
C LEU A 80 -6.44 4.47 -5.55
N LYS A 81 -6.54 3.83 -4.37
CA LYS A 81 -7.72 3.08 -3.93
C LYS A 81 -8.08 1.89 -4.83
N GLU A 82 -7.09 1.32 -5.51
CA GLU A 82 -7.21 0.14 -6.37
C GLU A 82 -7.24 -1.15 -5.52
N TYR A 83 -8.16 -1.21 -4.56
CA TYR A 83 -8.19 -2.25 -3.53
C TYR A 83 -8.51 -3.64 -4.09
N ASP A 84 -9.34 -3.73 -5.13
CA ASP A 84 -9.67 -5.01 -5.78
C ASP A 84 -8.44 -5.61 -6.47
N GLU A 85 -7.67 -4.77 -7.16
CA GLU A 85 -6.42 -5.20 -7.81
C GLU A 85 -5.39 -5.61 -6.75
N LEU A 86 -5.23 -4.82 -5.70
CA LEU A 86 -4.29 -5.10 -4.62
C LEU A 86 -4.66 -6.40 -3.86
N GLU A 87 -5.95 -6.62 -3.58
CA GLU A 87 -6.45 -7.84 -2.95
C GLU A 87 -6.10 -9.09 -3.79
N LYS A 88 -6.29 -9.02 -5.11
CA LYS A 88 -5.91 -10.11 -6.03
C LYS A 88 -4.40 -10.38 -6.00
N LEU A 89 -3.58 -9.33 -6.03
CA LEU A 89 -2.11 -9.46 -6.01
C LEU A 89 -1.61 -10.05 -4.68
N LEU A 90 -2.14 -9.58 -3.56
CA LEU A 90 -1.77 -10.07 -2.23
C LEU A 90 -2.21 -11.51 -1.98
N THR A 91 -3.32 -11.94 -2.57
CA THR A 91 -3.79 -13.34 -2.46
C THR A 91 -2.84 -14.30 -3.18
N ASN A 92 -2.27 -13.88 -4.30
CA ASN A 92 -1.48 -14.76 -5.18
C ASN A 92 0.03 -14.69 -4.95
N THR A 93 0.54 -13.60 -4.35
CA THR A 93 1.99 -13.42 -4.18
C THR A 93 2.60 -14.45 -3.22
N LYS A 94 3.80 -14.92 -3.59
CA LYS A 94 4.68 -15.77 -2.77
C LYS A 94 5.92 -15.02 -2.26
N TYR A 95 6.07 -13.75 -2.65
CA TYR A 95 7.24 -12.93 -2.35
C TYR A 95 7.15 -12.20 -1.01
N LEU A 96 5.98 -12.18 -0.39
CA LEU A 96 5.78 -11.73 0.99
C LEU A 96 5.78 -12.90 1.95
N ASN A 97 6.41 -12.72 3.10
CA ASN A 97 6.18 -13.62 4.22
C ASN A 97 4.69 -13.59 4.63
N GLU A 98 4.22 -14.69 5.21
CA GLU A 98 2.81 -14.90 5.52
C GLU A 98 2.22 -13.78 6.38
N TYR A 99 2.93 -13.37 7.43
CA TYR A 99 2.49 -12.29 8.33
C TYR A 99 2.27 -10.99 7.56
N ASN A 100 3.28 -10.49 6.84
CA ASN A 100 3.19 -9.25 6.08
C ASN A 100 2.09 -9.30 5.02
N ARG A 101 1.94 -10.46 4.36
CA ARG A 101 0.89 -10.67 3.35
C ARG A 101 -0.51 -10.59 3.96
N ILE A 102 -0.76 -11.32 5.06
CA ILE A 102 -2.06 -11.33 5.74
C ILE A 102 -2.36 -9.95 6.32
N ASN A 103 -1.39 -9.32 6.99
CA ASN A 103 -1.54 -7.99 7.56
C ASN A 103 -1.97 -6.97 6.50
N THR A 104 -1.22 -6.91 5.39
CA THR A 104 -1.51 -5.99 4.27
C THR A 104 -2.86 -6.30 3.60
N LEU A 105 -3.19 -7.59 3.43
CA LEU A 105 -4.46 -8.03 2.83
C LEU A 105 -5.65 -7.57 3.68
N ASN A 106 -5.56 -7.72 5.00
CA ASN A 106 -6.60 -7.32 5.92
C ASN A 106 -6.75 -5.79 5.99
N ILE A 107 -5.65 -5.03 5.95
CA ILE A 107 -5.70 -3.56 5.81
C ILE A 107 -6.37 -3.16 4.49
N THR A 108 -6.04 -3.83 3.38
CA THR A 108 -6.64 -3.57 2.07
C THR A 108 -8.16 -3.79 2.11
N LYS A 109 -8.59 -4.90 2.71
CA LYS A 109 -10.02 -5.23 2.89
C LYS A 109 -10.73 -4.25 3.82
N TYR A 110 -10.07 -3.79 4.88
CA TYR A 110 -10.59 -2.72 5.73
C TYR A 110 -10.81 -1.46 4.90
N MET A 111 -9.80 -0.99 4.15
CA MET A 111 -9.90 0.24 3.36
C MET A 111 -11.01 0.19 2.31
N LYS A 112 -11.24 -0.97 1.71
CA LYS A 112 -12.32 -1.22 0.76
C LYS A 112 -13.73 -1.11 1.39
N LEU A 113 -13.88 -1.46 2.66
CA LEU A 113 -15.19 -1.59 3.31
C LEU A 113 -15.47 -0.56 4.40
N LYS A 114 -14.47 0.19 4.88
CA LYS A 114 -14.60 1.06 6.07
C LYS A 114 -15.75 2.06 6.02
N ASP A 115 -16.13 2.50 4.82
CA ASP A 115 -17.19 3.49 4.60
C ASP A 115 -18.55 2.86 4.22
N THR A 116 -18.60 1.55 3.96
CA THR A 116 -19.81 0.84 3.48
C THR A 116 -20.28 -0.28 4.42
N ASP A 117 -19.36 -1.01 5.03
CA ASP A 117 -19.61 -2.07 6.00
C ASP A 117 -18.52 -2.03 7.08
N LYS A 118 -18.64 -1.05 7.99
CA LYS A 118 -17.66 -0.83 9.06
C LYS A 118 -17.49 -2.06 9.96
N SER A 119 -18.57 -2.79 10.26
CA SER A 119 -18.49 -3.98 11.11
C SER A 119 -17.58 -5.04 10.48
N LYS A 120 -17.71 -5.28 9.17
CA LYS A 120 -16.85 -6.23 8.45
C LYS A 120 -15.45 -5.68 8.19
N ALA A 121 -15.32 -4.38 7.96
CA ALA A 121 -13.99 -3.75 7.88
C ALA A 121 -13.22 -3.96 9.19
N ASP A 122 -13.84 -3.65 10.32
CA ASP A 122 -13.26 -3.79 11.66
C ASP A 122 -12.88 -5.24 11.98
N SER A 123 -13.61 -6.24 11.47
CA SER A 123 -13.25 -7.64 11.68
C SER A 123 -11.88 -7.99 11.08
N TYR A 124 -11.52 -7.43 9.92
CA TYR A 124 -10.21 -7.68 9.32
C TYR A 124 -9.06 -7.11 10.16
N ILE A 125 -9.27 -5.95 10.78
CA ILE A 125 -8.26 -5.37 11.69
C ILE A 125 -8.18 -6.18 12.99
N LYS A 126 -9.30 -6.69 13.51
CA LYS A 126 -9.33 -7.59 14.68
C LYS A 126 -8.61 -8.92 14.41
N ASP A 127 -8.70 -9.45 13.20
CA ASP A 127 -7.94 -10.63 12.79
C ASP A 127 -6.43 -10.36 12.86
N ASN A 128 -5.96 -9.20 12.37
CA ASN A 128 -4.55 -8.79 12.52
C ASN A 128 -4.14 -8.66 13.99
N LEU A 129 -4.96 -8.00 14.82
CA LEU A 129 -4.69 -7.87 16.26
C LEU A 129 -4.58 -9.22 16.96
N THR A 130 -5.37 -10.23 16.54
CA THR A 130 -5.26 -11.58 17.09
C THR A 130 -3.89 -12.19 16.81
N ILE A 131 -3.40 -12.09 15.57
CA ILE A 131 -2.08 -12.59 15.18
C ILE A 131 -0.96 -11.86 15.94
N ILE A 132 -1.08 -10.53 16.05
CA ILE A 132 -0.10 -9.69 16.77
C ILE A 132 -0.07 -10.06 18.26
N ASN A 133 -1.23 -10.18 18.90
CA ASN A 133 -1.33 -10.55 20.31
C ASN A 133 -0.77 -11.97 20.56
N ASP A 134 -1.02 -12.92 19.67
CA ASP A 134 -0.41 -14.26 19.77
C ASP A 134 1.12 -14.22 19.67
N SER A 135 1.68 -13.28 18.91
CA SER A 135 3.12 -13.03 18.84
C SER A 135 3.65 -12.41 20.13
N LEU A 136 2.98 -11.36 20.63
CA LEU A 136 3.34 -10.66 21.88
C LEU A 136 3.21 -11.58 23.10
N ASN A 137 2.22 -12.47 23.16
CA ASN A 137 2.09 -13.46 24.23
C ASN A 137 3.30 -14.41 24.30
N LYS A 138 3.95 -14.68 23.15
CA LYS A 138 5.18 -15.50 23.08
C LYS A 138 6.43 -14.67 23.35
N LYS A 139 6.45 -13.42 22.90
CA LYS A 139 7.55 -12.47 23.04
C LYS A 139 7.04 -11.10 23.50
N PRO A 140 6.79 -10.92 24.81
CA PRO A 140 6.13 -9.71 25.33
C PRO A 140 6.93 -8.43 25.15
N LYS A 141 8.20 -8.53 24.74
CA LYS A 141 9.11 -7.39 24.56
C LYS A 141 9.42 -7.07 23.09
N ASP A 142 8.65 -7.61 22.15
CA ASP A 142 8.84 -7.34 20.72
C ASP A 142 8.32 -5.94 20.34
N SER A 143 9.23 -4.97 20.28
CA SER A 143 8.90 -3.57 20.00
C SER A 143 8.31 -3.35 18.60
N LEU A 144 8.67 -4.21 17.62
CA LEU A 144 8.11 -4.12 16.28
C LEU A 144 6.65 -4.57 16.27
N MET A 145 6.31 -5.62 17.01
CA MET A 145 4.92 -6.06 17.15
C MET A 145 4.04 -5.06 17.91
N TYR A 146 4.59 -4.29 18.86
CA TYR A 146 3.84 -3.19 19.46
C TYR A 146 3.58 -2.03 18.48
N ALA A 147 4.54 -1.72 17.59
CA ALA A 147 4.30 -0.73 16.54
C ALA A 147 3.16 -1.16 15.62
N ASP A 148 3.12 -2.44 15.23
CA ASP A 148 2.02 -3.01 14.45
C ASP A 148 0.70 -3.01 15.26
N TYR A 149 0.75 -3.35 16.55
CA TYR A 149 -0.42 -3.32 17.44
C TYR A 149 -1.05 -1.92 17.45
N PHE A 150 -0.28 -0.88 17.77
CA PHE A 150 -0.82 0.48 17.85
C PHE A 150 -1.25 1.01 16.48
N SER A 151 -0.57 0.62 15.40
CA SER A 151 -1.03 0.90 14.05
C SER A 151 -2.41 0.30 13.77
N MET A 152 -2.66 -0.95 14.20
CA MET A 152 -3.96 -1.60 14.07
C MET A 152 -5.03 -0.97 14.99
N ARG A 153 -4.67 -0.59 16.22
CA ARG A 153 -5.56 0.13 17.13
C ARG A 153 -6.06 1.43 16.52
N MET A 154 -5.19 2.18 15.83
CA MET A 154 -5.55 3.42 15.17
C MET A 154 -6.68 3.26 14.16
N PHE A 155 -6.73 2.15 13.40
CA PHE A 155 -7.85 1.88 12.49
C PHE A 155 -9.18 1.66 13.22
N LEU A 156 -9.16 1.07 14.42
CA LEU A 156 -10.37 0.75 15.19
C LEU A 156 -10.86 1.91 16.06
N VAL A 157 -9.94 2.56 16.77
CA VAL A 157 -10.28 3.54 17.82
C VAL A 157 -9.81 4.95 17.49
N GLY A 158 -9.12 5.15 16.36
CA GLY A 158 -8.61 6.45 15.95
C GLY A 158 -7.32 6.85 16.68
N LYS A 159 -6.73 7.96 16.24
CA LYS A 159 -5.45 8.47 16.75
C LYS A 159 -5.49 8.80 18.24
N GLU A 160 -6.46 9.61 18.66
CA GLU A 160 -6.53 10.11 20.05
C GLU A 160 -6.59 8.97 21.06
N ASN A 161 -7.49 8.00 20.85
CA ASN A 161 -7.59 6.85 21.75
C ASN A 161 -6.34 5.95 21.70
N THR A 162 -5.69 5.85 20.54
CA THR A 162 -4.44 5.10 20.40
C THR A 162 -3.30 5.77 21.16
N LEU A 163 -3.20 7.10 21.10
CA LEU A 163 -2.24 7.88 21.89
C LEU A 163 -2.48 7.70 23.39
N ASN A 164 -3.74 7.77 23.82
CA ASN A 164 -4.10 7.52 25.22
C ASN A 164 -3.71 6.09 25.67
N GLU A 165 -3.84 5.09 24.79
CA GLU A 165 -3.37 3.72 25.09
C GLU A 165 -1.84 3.64 25.21
N ILE A 166 -1.09 4.36 24.37
CA ILE A 166 0.38 4.44 24.45
C ILE A 166 0.79 5.09 25.78
N ASP A 167 0.16 6.20 26.17
CA ASP A 167 0.45 6.92 27.42
C ASP A 167 0.12 6.04 28.66
N SER A 168 -0.97 5.28 28.59
CA SER A 168 -1.33 4.30 29.62
C SER A 168 -0.28 3.18 29.72
N MET A 169 0.27 2.72 28.61
CA MET A 169 1.32 1.69 28.61
C MET A 169 2.64 2.23 29.17
N GLU A 170 3.06 3.43 28.77
CA GLU A 170 4.27 4.08 29.30
C GLU A 170 4.18 4.23 30.82
N SER A 171 3.06 4.75 31.33
CA SER A 171 2.87 5.04 32.74
C SER A 171 2.74 3.80 33.62
N SER A 172 2.18 2.69 33.11
CA SER A 172 1.87 1.50 33.91
C SER A 172 2.96 0.42 33.87
N GLN A 173 3.67 0.26 32.75
CA GLN A 173 4.57 -0.88 32.54
C GLN A 173 6.05 -0.48 32.46
N HIS A 174 6.38 0.76 32.09
CA HIS A 174 7.76 1.30 32.01
C HIS A 174 8.80 0.33 31.39
N GLU A 175 8.38 -0.60 30.52
CA GLU A 175 9.26 -1.68 30.05
C GLU A 175 10.24 -1.23 28.96
N TYR A 176 9.83 -0.22 28.19
CA TYR A 176 10.60 0.33 27.08
C TYR A 176 11.21 1.69 27.42
N SER A 177 12.17 2.12 26.59
CA SER A 177 12.76 3.45 26.70
C SER A 177 11.72 4.54 26.36
N LYS A 178 11.85 5.71 26.98
CA LYS A 178 11.05 6.90 26.62
C LYS A 178 11.11 7.24 25.12
N VAL A 179 12.26 6.96 24.50
CA VAL A 179 12.46 7.16 23.06
C VAL A 179 11.54 6.28 22.23
N PHE A 180 11.32 5.03 22.65
CA PHE A 180 10.40 4.14 21.95
C PHE A 180 8.95 4.67 21.98
N TYR A 181 8.45 5.06 23.16
CA TYR A 181 7.09 5.62 23.28
C TYR A 181 6.93 6.90 22.47
N LYS A 182 7.93 7.78 22.49
CA LYS A 182 7.95 8.99 21.65
C LYS A 182 7.86 8.67 20.16
N ILE A 183 8.62 7.68 19.68
CA ILE A 183 8.56 7.26 18.27
C ILE A 183 7.17 6.72 17.92
N LEU A 184 6.55 5.93 18.80
CA LEU A 184 5.17 5.46 18.59
C LEU A 184 4.19 6.64 18.48
N GLN A 185 4.25 7.60 19.41
CA GLN A 185 3.40 8.78 19.40
C GLN A 185 3.57 9.59 18.10
N GLU A 186 4.80 9.91 17.71
CA GLU A 186 5.10 10.64 16.47
C GLU A 186 4.57 9.90 15.22
N SER A 187 4.66 8.57 15.22
CA SER A 187 4.12 7.75 14.12
C SER A 187 2.58 7.80 14.05
N ILE A 188 1.89 7.82 15.19
CA ILE A 188 0.42 7.91 15.22
C ILE A 188 -0.05 9.32 14.83
N GLU A 189 0.61 10.36 15.32
CA GLU A 189 0.29 11.76 15.00
C GLU A 189 0.42 12.04 13.50
N SER A 190 1.50 11.56 12.89
CA SER A 190 1.83 11.79 11.47
C SER A 190 1.00 10.95 10.49
N PHE A 191 0.21 9.97 10.97
CA PHE A 191 -0.58 9.12 10.11
C PHE A 191 -1.67 9.91 9.36
N PRO A 192 -2.00 9.64 8.08
CA PRO A 192 -3.02 10.42 7.37
C PRO A 192 -4.45 10.15 7.88
N ASP A 193 -5.21 11.19 8.26
CA ASP A 193 -6.60 11.03 8.73
C ASP A 193 -7.53 10.43 7.68
N GLU A 194 -7.24 10.67 6.39
CA GLU A 194 -7.96 10.11 5.24
C GLU A 194 -7.96 8.57 5.21
N MET A 195 -7.00 7.93 5.87
CA MET A 195 -6.91 6.48 5.98
C MET A 195 -7.83 5.91 7.06
N LEU A 196 -8.27 6.72 8.02
CA LEU A 196 -9.13 6.29 9.12
C LEU A 196 -10.62 6.33 8.73
N SER A 197 -11.45 5.58 9.44
CA SER A 197 -12.91 5.71 9.29
C SER A 197 -13.37 7.00 9.97
N LYS A 198 -14.38 7.67 9.42
CA LYS A 198 -15.05 8.77 10.13
C LYS A 198 -15.72 8.17 11.37
N GLN A 199 -15.39 8.72 12.53
CA GLN A 199 -16.01 8.33 13.81
C GLN A 199 -17.30 9.12 14.04
#